data_AF-A0A1L2YZE9-F1
#
_entry.id   AF-A0A1L2YZE9-F1
#
_cell.length_a   1.000
_cell.length_b   1.000
_cell.length_c   1.000
_cell.angle_alpha   90.00
_cell.angle_beta   90.00
_cell.angle_gamma   90.00
#
_symmetry.space_group_name_H-M   'P 1'
#
loop_
_entity.id
_entity.type
_entity.pdbx_description
1 polymer ?
#
loop_
_entity_poly.entity_id
_entity_poly.type
_entity_poly.pdbx_seq_one_letter_code
_entity_poly.pdbx_strand_id
1 'polypeptide(L)'
;MNFMHRDEEVDYFPSRYDPVRHAEKFPIPTRVITGRREKAIITKENNFKQAGDRYRSFDPARQERFITRVVEGLSDPRLTHELRSIWISYWTQCDQPLGQKIASRLSMRSNI
;
A
#
# COMPACT_ATOMS: atom_id res chain seq x y z
N MET A 1 2.69 -1.31 -31.84
CA MET A 1 3.63 -1.25 -33.00
C MET A 1 4.49 -0.01 -32.84
N ASN A 2 5.80 -0.10 -33.09
CA ASN A 2 6.66 1.08 -33.13
C ASN A 2 6.50 1.76 -34.50
N PHE A 3 6.14 3.04 -34.51
CA PHE A 3 5.82 3.80 -35.74
C PHE A 3 7.00 4.65 -36.25
N MET A 4 8.09 4.71 -35.49
CA MET A 4 9.29 5.46 -35.89
C MET A 4 10.08 4.66 -36.91
N HIS A 5 10.27 5.24 -38.09
CA HIS A 5 11.18 4.69 -39.11
C HIS A 5 12.63 4.94 -38.68
N ARG A 6 13.47 3.91 -38.81
CA ARG A 6 14.91 3.94 -38.54
C ARG A 6 15.59 3.25 -39.70
N ASP A 7 16.59 3.92 -40.26
CA ASP A 7 17.32 3.48 -41.45
C ASP A 7 18.78 3.14 -41.14
N GLU A 8 19.22 3.38 -39.90
CA GLU A 8 20.56 3.12 -39.44
C GLU A 8 20.81 1.62 -39.21
N GLU A 9 21.98 1.12 -39.64
CA GLU A 9 22.38 -0.29 -39.47
C GLU A 9 22.94 -0.61 -38.08
N VAL A 10 23.34 0.42 -37.32
CA VAL A 10 23.98 0.28 -36.01
C VAL A 10 22.97 0.64 -34.92
N ASP A 11 22.56 -0.36 -34.14
CA ASP A 11 21.60 -0.22 -33.02
C ASP A 11 22.24 -0.52 -31.65
N TYR A 12 23.57 -0.64 -31.60
CA TYR A 12 24.35 -0.98 -30.41
C TYR A 12 25.44 0.06 -30.11
N PHE A 13 25.82 0.15 -28.83
CA PHE A 13 26.92 0.99 -28.36
C PHE A 13 27.81 0.23 -27.37
N PRO A 14 29.15 0.36 -27.42
CA PRO A 14 29.94 1.21 -28.35
C PRO A 14 30.09 0.60 -29.76
N SER A 15 30.17 1.46 -30.78
CA SER A 15 30.40 1.08 -32.18
C SER A 15 31.60 1.82 -32.77
N ARG A 16 32.29 1.19 -33.74
CA ARG A 16 33.34 1.84 -34.54
C ARG A 16 32.77 2.63 -35.72
N TYR A 17 31.52 2.36 -36.10
CA TYR A 17 30.87 2.90 -37.30
C TYR A 17 29.89 4.04 -36.98
N ASP A 18 29.41 4.12 -35.72
CA ASP A 18 28.52 5.18 -35.25
C ASP A 18 29.27 6.09 -34.23
N PRO A 19 29.39 7.41 -34.48
CA PRO A 19 30.11 8.34 -33.60
C PRO A 19 29.33 8.76 -32.33
N VAL A 20 28.14 8.21 -32.06
CA VAL A 20 27.44 8.48 -30.80
C VAL A 20 28.33 8.21 -29.58
N ARG A 21 28.15 9.01 -28.52
CA ARG A 21 28.94 8.95 -27.28
C ARG A 21 28.03 9.02 -26.06
N HIS A 22 28.52 8.52 -24.93
CA HIS A 22 27.86 8.78 -23.65
C HIS A 22 27.69 10.29 -23.43
N ALA A 23 26.51 10.68 -22.93
CA ALA A 23 26.26 12.04 -22.48
C ALA A 23 27.18 12.42 -21.29
N GLU A 24 27.35 13.72 -21.07
CA GLU A 24 28.10 14.22 -19.92
C GLU A 24 27.48 13.74 -18.60
N LYS A 25 28.34 13.37 -17.64
CA LYS A 25 27.88 12.91 -16.33
C LYS A 25 27.46 14.11 -15.48
N PHE A 26 26.21 14.11 -15.04
CA PHE A 26 25.74 14.97 -13.96
C PHE A 26 25.96 14.27 -12.61
N PRO A 27 26.15 15.01 -11.51
CA PRO A 27 26.34 14.41 -10.19
C PRO A 27 25.15 13.51 -9.81
N ILE A 28 25.41 12.21 -9.68
CA ILE A 28 24.46 11.25 -9.12
C ILE A 28 24.87 11.04 -7.66
N PRO A 29 23.99 11.32 -6.68
CA PRO A 29 24.31 11.10 -5.27
C PRO A 29 24.72 9.65 -5.02
N THR A 30 25.96 9.44 -4.59
CA THR A 30 26.41 8.13 -4.13
C THR A 30 25.93 7.94 -2.69
N ARG A 31 25.23 6.84 -2.44
CA ARG A 31 24.76 6.49 -1.10
C ARG A 31 25.66 5.40 -0.53
N VAL A 32 26.10 5.56 0.72
CA VAL A 32 26.73 4.47 1.47
C VAL A 32 25.69 3.39 1.73
N ILE A 33 25.94 2.18 1.23
CA ILE A 33 25.07 1.02 1.43
C ILE A 33 25.67 0.16 2.53
N THR A 34 24.84 -0.22 3.50
CA THR A 34 25.20 -1.11 4.61
C THR A 34 24.27 -2.32 4.62
N GLY A 35 24.76 -3.46 5.13
CA GLY A 35 23.97 -4.70 5.25
C GLY A 35 24.28 -5.71 4.16
N ARG A 36 23.37 -6.69 3.98
CA ARG A 36 23.49 -7.77 3.01
C ARG A 36 22.26 -7.84 2.11
N ARG A 37 22.40 -8.45 0.93
CA ARG A 37 21.26 -8.70 0.04
C ARG A 37 20.37 -9.78 0.63
N GLU A 38 19.16 -9.42 1.04
CA GLU A 38 18.19 -10.34 1.62
C GLU A 38 16.75 -9.99 1.22
N LYS A 39 15.83 -10.91 1.51
CA LYS A 39 14.37 -10.69 1.44
C LYS A 39 13.85 -10.71 2.87
N ALA A 40 13.61 -9.54 3.45
CA ALA A 40 13.16 -9.40 4.83
C ALA A 40 12.14 -8.28 4.95
N ILE A 41 11.27 -8.38 5.96
CA ILE A 41 10.36 -7.30 6.34
C ILE A 41 11.17 -6.20 7.06
N ILE A 42 10.75 -4.94 6.92
CA ILE A 42 11.39 -3.82 7.60
C ILE A 42 11.21 -3.92 9.11
N THR A 43 12.18 -3.46 9.90
CA THR A 43 12.14 -3.60 11.37
C THR A 43 11.09 -2.72 12.05
N LYS A 44 10.80 -1.53 11.49
CA LYS A 44 9.86 -0.56 12.06
C LYS A 44 8.59 -0.48 11.22
N GLU A 45 7.82 -1.57 11.16
CA GLU A 45 6.58 -1.61 10.38
C GLU A 45 5.53 -0.61 10.87
N ASN A 46 5.28 -0.57 12.18
CA ASN A 46 4.34 0.38 12.80
C ASN A 46 2.97 0.46 12.09
N ASN A 47 2.39 -0.71 11.80
CA ASN A 47 1.28 -0.87 10.87
C ASN A 47 -0.03 -0.13 11.27
N PHE A 48 -0.23 0.19 12.56
CA PHE A 48 -1.54 0.62 13.07
C PHE A 48 -1.59 2.08 13.54
N LYS A 49 -0.45 2.67 13.95
CA LYS A 49 -0.44 3.98 14.60
C LYS A 49 -1.02 5.08 13.72
N GLN A 50 -0.53 5.22 12.49
CA GLN A 50 -0.96 6.30 11.60
C GLN A 50 -2.43 6.17 11.18
N ALA A 51 -2.92 4.94 10.99
CA ALA A 51 -4.32 4.68 10.67
C ALA A 51 -5.24 5.08 11.84
N GLY A 52 -4.84 4.76 13.08
CA GLY A 52 -5.52 5.21 14.28
C GLY A 52 -5.56 6.73 14.40
N ASP A 53 -4.41 7.40 14.25
CA ASP A 53 -4.30 8.86 14.30
C ASP A 53 -5.20 9.51 13.24
N ARG A 54 -5.23 8.93 12.04
CA ARG A 54 -6.09 9.39 10.95
C ARG A 54 -7.58 9.24 11.28
N TYR A 55 -8.01 8.12 11.84
CA TYR A 55 -9.41 7.93 12.23
C TYR A 55 -9.83 8.91 13.32
N ARG A 56 -8.99 9.13 14.33
CA ARG A 56 -9.25 10.12 15.40
C ARG A 56 -9.34 11.55 14.88
N SER A 57 -8.66 11.87 13.78
CA SER A 57 -8.74 13.20 13.15
C SER A 57 -10.06 13.48 12.40
N PHE A 58 -10.91 12.47 12.20
CA PHE A 58 -12.18 12.65 11.50
C PHE A 58 -13.22 13.34 12.39
N ASP A 59 -14.02 14.21 11.79
CA ASP A 59 -15.26 14.67 12.40
C ASP A 59 -16.23 13.48 12.63
N PRO A 60 -17.16 13.58 13.60
CA PRO A 60 -18.05 12.47 13.93
C PRO A 60 -18.86 11.94 12.74
N ALA A 61 -19.32 12.81 11.83
CA ALA A 61 -20.09 12.39 10.67
C ALA A 61 -19.22 11.58 9.70
N ARG A 62 -17.95 11.96 9.53
CA ARG A 62 -17.00 11.20 8.72
C ARG A 62 -16.60 9.88 9.37
N GLN A 63 -16.40 9.83 10.68
CA GLN A 63 -16.17 8.56 11.40
C GLN A 63 -17.31 7.60 11.13
N GLU A 64 -18.54 8.11 11.16
CA GLU A 64 -19.71 7.27 10.97
C GLU A 64 -19.85 6.73 9.56
N ARG A 65 -19.65 7.58 8.54
CA ARG A 65 -19.59 7.13 7.13
C ARG A 65 -18.48 6.11 6.90
N PHE A 66 -17.36 6.22 7.60
CA PHE A 66 -16.26 5.26 7.51
C PHE A 66 -16.65 3.90 8.10
N ILE A 67 -17.18 3.88 9.32
CA ILE A 67 -17.62 2.66 9.99
C ILE A 67 -18.68 1.93 9.15
N THR A 68 -19.67 2.66 8.62
CA THR A 68 -20.72 2.06 7.79
C THR A 68 -20.16 1.34 6.57
N ARG A 69 -19.24 1.97 5.84
CA ARG A 69 -18.59 1.35 4.66
C ARG A 69 -17.79 0.10 5.04
N VAL A 70 -17.06 0.14 6.15
CA VAL A 70 -16.29 -1.02 6.61
C VAL A 70 -17.22 -2.17 7.00
N VAL A 71 -18.31 -1.87 7.72
CA VAL A 71 -19.31 -2.88 8.11
C VAL A 71 -19.98 -3.48 6.88
N GLU A 72 -20.33 -2.68 5.88
CA GLU A 72 -20.90 -3.18 4.62
C GLU A 72 -19.95 -4.16 3.91
N GLY A 73 -18.67 -3.80 3.78
CA GLY A 73 -17.68 -4.69 3.18
C GLY A 73 -17.45 -5.99 3.97
N LEU A 74 -17.42 -5.91 5.31
CA LEU A 74 -17.21 -7.07 6.18
C LEU A 74 -18.46 -7.95 6.36
N SER A 75 -19.62 -7.47 5.92
CA SER A 75 -20.89 -8.20 5.91
C SER A 75 -21.05 -9.08 4.67
N ASP A 76 -20.13 -9.04 3.69
CA ASP A 76 -20.22 -9.86 2.48
C ASP A 76 -20.26 -11.35 2.83
N PRO A 77 -21.20 -12.14 2.26
CA PRO A 77 -21.36 -13.56 2.57
C PRO A 77 -20.16 -14.41 2.16
N ARG A 78 -19.30 -13.93 1.25
CA ARG A 78 -18.07 -14.60 0.82
C ARG A 78 -16.94 -14.43 1.83
N LEU A 79 -17.04 -13.48 2.76
CA LEU A 79 -16.04 -13.31 3.82
C LEU A 79 -16.26 -14.35 4.93
N THR A 80 -15.21 -15.12 5.20
CA THR A 80 -15.22 -16.08 6.31
C THR A 80 -15.22 -15.35 7.65
N HIS A 81 -15.71 -16.03 8.69
CA HIS A 81 -15.69 -15.52 10.06
C HIS A 81 -14.26 -15.23 10.54
N GLU A 82 -13.29 -16.04 10.12
CA GLU A 82 -11.87 -15.86 10.42
C GLU A 82 -11.34 -14.54 9.85
N LEU A 83 -11.53 -14.30 8.54
CA LEU A 83 -11.08 -13.07 7.89
C LEU A 83 -11.75 -11.84 8.53
N ARG A 84 -13.05 -11.92 8.85
CA ARG A 84 -13.75 -10.86 9.58
C ARG A 84 -13.13 -10.56 10.94
N SER A 85 -12.75 -11.61 11.68
CA SER A 85 -12.12 -11.48 13.01
C SER A 85 -10.72 -10.84 12.91
N ILE A 86 -9.93 -11.20 11.89
CA ILE A 86 -8.62 -10.59 11.63
C ILE A 86 -8.76 -9.09 11.35
N TRP A 87 -9.71 -8.70 10.50
CA TRP A 87 -9.96 -7.28 10.20
C TRP A 87 -10.41 -6.50 11.43
N ILE A 88 -11.31 -7.06 12.24
CA ILE A 88 -11.73 -6.44 13.51
C ILE A 88 -10.52 -6.26 14.45
N SER A 89 -9.63 -7.26 14.53
CA SER A 89 -8.40 -7.16 15.31
C SER A 89 -7.50 -6.02 14.83
N TYR A 90 -7.27 -5.88 13.52
CA TYR A 90 -6.48 -4.78 12.97
C TYR A 90 -7.10 -3.40 13.23
N TRP A 91 -8.41 -3.25 13.05
CA TRP A 91 -9.08 -1.98 13.37
C TRP A 91 -9.04 -1.65 14.86
N THR A 92 -9.09 -2.66 15.73
CA THR A 92 -8.93 -2.49 17.18
C THR A 92 -7.51 -2.04 17.54
N GLN A 93 -6.49 -2.56 16.85
CA GLN A 93 -5.10 -2.13 17.03
C GLN A 93 -4.86 -0.68 16.54
N CYS A 94 -5.60 -0.23 15.53
CA CYS A 94 -5.59 1.17 15.10
C CYS A 94 -6.22 2.08 16.16
N ASP A 95 -7.43 1.73 16.61
CA ASP A 95 -8.20 2.47 17.61
C ASP A 95 -9.24 1.55 18.28
N GLN A 96 -9.16 1.41 19.60
CA GLN A 96 -10.03 0.48 20.33
C GLN A 96 -11.53 0.80 20.17
N PRO A 97 -11.99 2.07 20.30
CA PRO A 97 -13.37 2.43 20.00
C PRO A 97 -13.82 2.11 18.57
N LEU A 98 -12.95 2.29 17.56
CA LEU A 98 -13.25 1.93 16.17
C LEU A 98 -13.55 0.44 16.03
N GLY A 99 -12.65 -0.42 16.52
CA GLY A 99 -12.80 -1.88 16.46
C GLY A 99 -14.08 -2.36 17.14
N GLN A 100 -14.39 -1.81 18.32
CA GLN A 100 -15.62 -2.12 19.06
C GLN A 100 -16.88 -1.74 18.27
N LYS A 101 -16.94 -0.51 17.72
CA LYS A 101 -18.11 -0.06 16.93
C LYS A 101 -18.36 -0.93 15.70
N ILE A 102 -17.30 -1.35 15.00
CA ILE A 102 -17.40 -2.24 13.84
C ILE A 102 -17.92 -3.62 14.28
N ALA A 103 -17.33 -4.21 15.32
CA ALA A 103 -17.71 -5.52 15.82
C ALA A 103 -19.18 -5.57 16.26
N SER A 104 -19.63 -4.59 17.06
CA SER A 104 -21.02 -4.53 17.53
C SER A 104 -22.03 -4.48 16.39
N ARG A 105 -21.76 -3.70 15.33
CA ARG A 105 -22.68 -3.59 14.18
C ARG A 105 -22.74 -4.85 13.34
N LEU A 106 -21.62 -5.56 13.20
CA LEU A 106 -21.59 -6.84 12.49
C LEU A 106 -22.37 -7.92 13.25
N SER A 107 -22.27 -7.96 14.58
CA SER A 107 -23.07 -8.88 15.40
C SER A 107 -24.57 -8.59 15.29
N MET A 108 -24.99 -7.33 15.29
CA MET A 108 -26.41 -6.97 15.12
C MET A 108 -26.96 -7.40 13.76
N ARG A 109 -26.17 -7.29 12.68
CA ARG A 109 -26.57 -7.69 11.32
C ARG A 109 -26.62 -9.20 11.11
N SER A 110 -25.87 -9.97 11.89
CA SER A 110 -25.88 -11.44 11.80
C SER A 110 -27.12 -12.08 12.44
N ASN A 111 -27.91 -11.32 13.21
CA ASN A 111 -29.09 -11.79 13.94
C ASN A 111 -30.42 -11.42 13.23
N ILE A 112 -30.35 -10.93 11.99
CA ILE A 112 -31.49 -10.59 11.12
C ILE A 112 -31.36 -11.46 9.86
#